data_AF-A0A137NPH8-F1
#
_entry.id   AF-A0A137NPH8-F1
#
_cell.length_a   1.000
_cell.length_b   1.000
_cell.length_c   1.000
_cell.angle_alpha   90.00
_cell.angle_beta   90.00
_cell.angle_gamma   90.00
#
_symmetry.space_group_name_H-M   'P 1'
#
loop_
_entity.id
_entity.type
_entity.pdbx_description
1 polymer ?
#
loop_
_entity_poly.entity_id
_entity_poly.type
_entity_poly.pdbx_seq_one_letter_code
_entity_poly.pdbx_strand_id
1 'polypeptide(L)'
;MSDVIFKKVFESVFKIGLDFIKTLLDNNHDIIGQLICIQLNLEFQTQLKEFKIELEEFYFNDLRILIWPSIQSSINAHIHSLRRLGSGLNSVDVESHHHHFITRRYSEFSLSLLILNQRQEDQMLTNSLYRLKSEFLNFLQIYQQKIKLIKNKFIFLINNYNLILINYQDYLNLNLVKVEYQIIESLLNQNIEEFINEEINYNFNDLVALMEPIIDGKISVEQISAGIKIILIQIIKLIIINFR
;
A
#
# COMPACT_ATOMS: atom_id res chain seq x y z
N MET A 1 31.43 38.94 -10.82
CA MET A 1 31.02 39.91 -11.88
C MET A 1 30.52 39.19 -13.13
N SER A 2 31.12 38.05 -13.50
CA SER A 2 30.59 37.09 -14.51
C SER A 2 29.14 36.68 -14.24
N ASP A 3 28.81 36.46 -12.98
CA ASP A 3 27.57 35.82 -12.58
C ASP A 3 26.33 36.68 -12.77
N VAL A 4 26.50 37.99 -12.58
CA VAL A 4 25.45 39.00 -12.78
C VAL A 4 25.16 39.17 -14.27
N ILE A 5 26.18 39.03 -15.12
CA ILE A 5 26.05 39.13 -16.57
C ILE A 5 25.35 37.88 -17.12
N PHE A 6 25.79 36.69 -16.69
CA PHE A 6 25.16 35.44 -17.09
C PHE A 6 23.69 35.37 -16.66
N LYS A 7 23.38 35.73 -15.40
CA LYS A 7 21.99 35.79 -14.93
C LYS A 7 21.15 36.72 -15.80
N LYS A 8 21.62 37.94 -16.09
CA LYS A 8 20.88 38.87 -16.97
C LYS A 8 20.66 38.34 -18.38
N VAL A 9 21.60 37.57 -18.93
CA VAL A 9 21.48 37.00 -20.28
C VAL A 9 20.47 35.85 -20.29
N PHE A 10 20.54 34.94 -19.31
CA PHE A 10 19.76 33.70 -19.30
C PHE A 10 18.42 33.79 -18.55
N GLU A 11 18.18 34.83 -17.75
CA GLU A 11 16.95 35.01 -16.98
C GLU A 11 15.69 34.96 -17.85
N SER A 12 15.73 35.57 -19.04
CA SER A 12 14.62 35.50 -20.00
C SER A 12 14.36 34.08 -20.51
N VAL A 13 15.43 33.33 -20.81
CA VAL A 13 15.37 31.95 -21.30
C VAL A 13 14.85 31.01 -20.20
N PHE A 14 15.38 31.14 -18.98
CA PHE A 14 14.92 30.38 -17.83
C PHE A 14 13.45 30.65 -17.53
N LYS A 15 13.01 31.90 -17.60
CA LYS A 15 11.60 32.25 -17.42
C LYS A 15 10.70 31.58 -18.46
N ILE A 16 11.09 31.59 -19.74
CA ILE A 16 10.35 30.89 -20.80
C ILE A 16 10.30 29.39 -20.52
N GLY A 17 11.40 28.78 -20.07
CA GLY A 17 11.46 27.37 -19.69
C GLY A 17 10.53 27.03 -18.52
N LEU A 18 10.53 27.85 -17.46
CA LEU A 18 9.65 27.69 -16.32
C LEU A 18 8.18 27.82 -16.72
N ASP A 19 7.84 28.80 -17.55
CA ASP A 19 6.46 29.01 -18.00
C ASP A 19 5.99 27.88 -18.93
N PHE A 20 6.87 27.33 -19.76
CA PHE A 20 6.58 26.13 -20.54
C PHE A 20 6.27 24.93 -19.63
N ILE A 21 7.09 24.70 -18.59
CA ILE A 21 6.86 23.59 -17.66
C ILE A 21 5.56 23.79 -16.87
N LYS A 22 5.20 25.02 -16.49
CA LYS A 22 3.87 25.31 -15.90
C LYS A 22 2.75 24.83 -16.80
N THR A 23 2.78 25.18 -18.09
CA THR A 23 1.72 24.77 -19.03
C THR A 23 1.62 23.25 -19.19
N LEU A 24 2.74 22.52 -19.07
CA LEU A 24 2.75 21.06 -19.10
C LEU A 24 2.17 20.45 -17.82
N LEU A 25 2.32 21.11 -16.67
CA LEU A 25 1.85 20.62 -15.37
C LEU A 25 0.34 20.83 -15.17
N ASP A 26 -0.26 21.88 -15.75
CA ASP A 26 -1.66 22.27 -15.49
C ASP A 26 -2.69 21.17 -15.80
N ASN A 27 -2.38 20.22 -16.71
CA ASN A 27 -3.27 19.11 -17.08
C ASN A 27 -2.65 17.73 -16.89
N ASN A 28 -1.51 17.62 -16.18
CA ASN A 28 -0.81 16.35 -16.04
C ASN A 28 -1.00 15.76 -14.63
N HIS A 29 -1.50 14.51 -14.59
CA HIS A 29 -1.66 13.72 -13.37
C HIS A 29 -0.63 12.58 -13.24
N ASP A 30 0.37 12.53 -14.11
CA ASP A 30 1.45 11.55 -14.03
C ASP A 30 2.46 11.93 -12.94
N ILE A 31 2.18 11.47 -11.72
CA ILE A 31 3.02 11.68 -10.54
C ILE A 31 4.38 10.99 -10.70
N ILE A 32 4.42 9.82 -11.34
CA ILE A 32 5.66 9.05 -11.52
C ILE A 32 6.59 9.83 -12.45
N GLY A 33 6.08 10.28 -13.60
CA GLY A 33 6.83 11.13 -14.52
C GLY A 33 7.34 12.42 -13.86
N GLN A 34 6.49 13.09 -13.09
CA GLN A 34 6.88 14.30 -12.34
C GLN A 34 7.98 14.04 -11.31
N LEU A 35 7.93 12.90 -10.60
CA LEU A 35 8.98 12.50 -9.65
C LEU A 35 10.30 12.17 -10.35
N ILE A 36 10.24 11.47 -11.48
CA ILE A 36 11.43 11.20 -12.31
C ILE A 36 12.05 12.51 -12.78
N CYS A 37 11.24 13.49 -13.21
CA CYS A 37 11.74 14.81 -13.57
C CYS A 37 12.49 15.50 -12.42
N ILE A 38 11.97 15.41 -11.20
CA ILE A 38 12.66 15.96 -10.01
C ILE A 38 13.97 15.23 -9.75
N GLN A 39 14.01 13.91 -9.86
CA GLN A 39 15.25 13.15 -9.69
C GLN A 39 16.29 13.52 -10.74
N LEU A 40 15.89 13.59 -12.01
CA LEU A 40 16.79 14.01 -13.09
C LEU A 40 17.34 15.42 -12.83
N ASN A 41 16.51 16.34 -12.36
CA ASN A 41 16.95 17.69 -11.99
C ASN A 41 18.00 17.66 -10.87
N LEU A 42 17.88 16.77 -9.87
CA LEU A 42 18.89 16.62 -8.82
C LEU A 42 20.21 16.04 -9.35
N GLU A 43 20.15 15.07 -10.26
CA GLU A 43 21.35 14.50 -10.88
C GLU A 43 22.07 15.57 -11.71
N PHE A 44 21.34 16.36 -12.51
CA PHE A 44 21.91 17.48 -13.25
C PHE A 44 22.51 18.54 -12.33
N GLN A 45 21.83 18.91 -11.24
CA GLN A 45 22.40 19.81 -10.22
C GLN A 45 23.71 19.27 -9.66
N THR A 46 23.80 17.96 -9.41
CA THR A 46 25.01 17.32 -8.86
C THR A 46 26.16 17.39 -9.85
N GLN A 47 25.91 17.09 -11.13
CA GLN A 47 26.92 17.20 -12.19
C GLN A 47 27.39 18.64 -12.39
N LEU A 48 26.49 19.61 -12.39
CA LEU A 48 26.84 21.02 -12.58
C LEU A 48 27.67 21.59 -11.42
N LYS A 49 27.44 21.09 -10.20
CA LYS A 49 28.28 21.38 -9.03
C LYS A 49 29.71 20.87 -9.22
N GLU A 50 29.89 19.68 -9.80
CA GLU A 50 31.23 19.15 -10.12
C GLU A 50 31.97 20.04 -11.12
N PHE A 51 31.24 20.64 -12.07
CA PHE A 51 31.77 21.61 -13.03
C PHE A 51 31.95 23.03 -12.46
N LYS A 52 31.63 23.27 -11.18
CA LYS A 52 31.73 24.58 -10.48
C LYS A 52 30.89 25.70 -11.12
N ILE A 53 29.70 25.36 -11.64
CA ILE A 53 28.77 26.33 -12.20
C ILE A 53 27.74 26.71 -11.12
N GLU A 54 27.98 27.82 -10.42
CA GLU A 54 27.24 28.19 -9.19
C GLU A 54 25.83 28.80 -9.42
N LEU A 55 25.50 29.25 -10.63
CA LEU A 55 24.29 30.04 -10.88
C LEU A 55 23.03 29.24 -11.28
N GLU A 56 23.21 27.98 -11.67
CA GLU A 56 22.11 27.15 -12.18
C GLU A 56 21.23 26.58 -11.04
N GLU A 57 21.72 26.62 -9.80
CA GLU A 57 20.99 26.12 -8.63
C GLU A 57 19.61 26.78 -8.46
N PHE A 58 19.49 28.07 -8.79
CA PHE A 58 18.23 28.81 -8.66
C PHE A 58 17.15 28.29 -9.62
N TYR A 59 17.51 28.04 -10.88
CA TYR A 59 16.55 27.56 -11.89
C TYR A 59 16.00 26.17 -11.53
N PHE A 60 16.88 25.24 -11.17
CA PHE A 60 16.45 23.90 -10.77
C PHE A 60 15.68 23.90 -9.44
N ASN A 61 15.99 24.83 -8.53
CA ASN A 61 15.18 25.02 -7.32
C ASN A 61 13.79 25.55 -7.65
N ASP A 62 13.66 26.52 -8.56
CA ASP A 62 12.38 27.05 -9.02
C ASP A 62 11.54 25.96 -9.71
N LEU A 63 12.17 25.08 -10.50
CA LEU A 63 11.53 23.90 -11.07
C LEU A 63 10.97 22.97 -10.01
N ARG A 64 11.75 22.70 -8.96
CA ARG A 64 11.29 21.85 -7.84
C ARG A 64 10.11 22.48 -7.11
N ILE A 65 10.19 23.78 -6.80
CA ILE A 65 9.10 24.54 -6.18
C ILE A 65 7.83 24.49 -7.02
N LEU A 66 7.96 24.46 -8.34
CA LEU A 66 6.84 24.39 -9.26
C LEU A 66 6.21 22.99 -9.37
N ILE A 67 7.02 21.94 -9.44
CA ILE A 67 6.53 20.56 -9.67
C ILE A 67 5.86 19.99 -8.40
N TRP A 68 6.39 20.30 -7.21
CA TRP A 68 5.93 19.70 -5.94
C TRP A 68 4.45 19.92 -5.61
N PRO A 69 3.90 21.14 -5.76
CA PRO A 69 2.46 21.37 -5.58
C PRO A 69 1.58 20.54 -6.53
N SER A 70 2.02 20.30 -7.77
CA SER A 70 1.28 19.49 -8.74
C SER A 70 1.22 18.01 -8.33
N ILE A 71 2.35 17.47 -7.85
CA ILE A 71 2.42 16.11 -7.29
C ILE A 71 1.47 15.97 -6.11
N GLN A 72 1.50 16.92 -5.17
CA GLN A 72 0.62 16.91 -4.00
C GLN A 72 -0.85 16.96 -4.38
N SER A 73 -1.22 17.83 -5.32
CA SER A 73 -2.59 17.92 -5.84
C SER A 73 -3.04 16.60 -6.45
N SER A 74 -2.21 15.97 -7.29
CA SER A 74 -2.52 14.71 -7.95
C SER A 74 -2.63 13.54 -6.96
N ILE A 75 -1.76 13.45 -5.95
CA ILE A 75 -1.89 12.42 -4.89
C ILE A 75 -3.18 12.62 -4.10
N ASN A 76 -3.51 13.86 -3.74
CA ASN A 76 -4.77 14.17 -3.06
C ASN A 76 -5.98 13.77 -3.92
N ALA A 77 -5.94 13.97 -5.24
CA ALA A 77 -7.00 13.53 -6.15
C ALA A 77 -7.17 12.00 -6.17
N HIS A 78 -6.07 11.23 -6.12
CA HIS A 78 -6.14 9.77 -5.97
C HIS A 78 -6.76 9.34 -4.64
N ILE A 79 -6.36 9.98 -3.53
CA ILE A 79 -6.96 9.74 -2.21
C ILE A 79 -8.46 10.03 -2.22
N HIS A 80 -8.88 11.17 -2.79
CA HIS A 80 -10.30 11.50 -2.93
C HIS A 80 -11.06 10.49 -3.81
N SER A 81 -10.42 9.97 -4.85
CA SER A 81 -11.01 8.94 -5.70
C SER A 81 -11.22 7.63 -4.95
N LEU A 82 -10.28 7.20 -4.11
CA LEU A 82 -10.44 6.03 -3.24
C LEU A 82 -11.60 6.22 -2.24
N ARG A 83 -11.67 7.40 -1.60
CA ARG A 83 -12.78 7.73 -0.69
C ARG A 83 -14.14 7.67 -1.38
N ARG A 84 -14.24 8.23 -2.58
CA ARG A 84 -15.47 8.23 -3.37
C ARG A 84 -15.89 6.82 -3.80
N LEU A 85 -14.92 5.95 -4.10
CA LEU A 85 -15.19 4.55 -4.38
C LEU A 85 -15.72 3.83 -3.14
N GLY A 86 -15.13 4.11 -1.97
CA GLY A 86 -15.63 3.61 -0.68
C GLY A 86 -17.08 3.99 -0.40
N SER A 87 -17.45 5.26 -0.58
CA SER A 87 -18.83 5.72 -0.35
C SER A 87 -19.83 5.26 -1.42
N GLY A 88 -19.37 5.00 -2.64
CA GLY A 88 -20.20 4.49 -3.73
C GLY A 88 -20.64 3.04 -3.57
N LEU A 89 -19.97 2.25 -2.71
CA LEU A 89 -20.29 0.84 -2.44
C LEU A 89 -21.54 0.62 -1.58
N ASN A 90 -22.27 1.69 -1.24
CA ASN A 90 -23.42 1.62 -0.35
C ASN A 90 -24.62 0.83 -0.90
N SER A 91 -24.64 0.50 -2.20
CA SER A 91 -25.78 -0.13 -2.88
C SER A 91 -25.48 -1.47 -3.55
N VAL A 92 -24.31 -2.08 -3.32
CA VAL A 92 -23.89 -3.32 -4.01
C VAL A 92 -23.54 -4.40 -3.01
N ASP A 93 -24.31 -5.50 -3.03
CA ASP A 93 -23.92 -6.75 -2.38
C ASP A 93 -22.75 -7.36 -3.16
N VAL A 94 -21.62 -7.57 -2.48
CA VAL A 94 -20.44 -8.16 -3.10
C VAL A 94 -20.35 -9.63 -2.70
N GLU A 95 -20.37 -10.52 -3.69
CA GLU A 95 -20.19 -11.97 -3.52
C GLU A 95 -18.77 -12.45 -3.83
N SER A 96 -17.88 -11.57 -4.28
CA SER A 96 -16.52 -11.93 -4.68
C SER A 96 -15.51 -11.86 -3.52
N HIS A 97 -14.78 -12.94 -3.33
CA HIS A 97 -13.68 -13.09 -2.35
C HIS A 97 -12.31 -12.88 -2.98
N HIS A 98 -12.26 -12.59 -4.29
CA HIS A 98 -11.03 -12.34 -5.02
C HIS A 98 -10.48 -10.96 -4.70
N HIS A 99 -9.19 -10.77 -4.96
CA HIS A 99 -8.55 -9.46 -4.80
C HIS A 99 -9.25 -8.40 -5.68
N HIS A 100 -9.40 -7.20 -5.14
CA HIS A 100 -10.00 -6.09 -5.90
C HIS A 100 -8.99 -5.58 -6.93
N PHE A 101 -9.46 -5.17 -8.13
CA PHE A 101 -8.56 -4.66 -9.17
C PHE A 101 -7.80 -3.39 -8.72
N ILE A 102 -8.39 -2.60 -7.81
CA ILE A 102 -7.75 -1.42 -7.20
C ILE A 102 -6.51 -1.82 -6.40
N THR A 103 -6.49 -2.99 -5.76
CA THR A 103 -5.34 -3.47 -4.98
C THR A 103 -4.11 -3.61 -5.84
N ARG A 104 -4.26 -4.13 -7.07
CA ARG A 104 -3.17 -4.18 -8.05
C ARG A 104 -2.67 -2.78 -8.38
N ARG A 105 -3.58 -1.86 -8.77
CA ARG A 105 -3.20 -0.47 -9.10
C ARG A 105 -2.55 0.26 -7.93
N TYR A 106 -3.05 0.06 -6.72
CA TYR A 106 -2.47 0.60 -5.49
C TYR A 106 -1.05 0.07 -5.33
N SER A 107 -0.86 -1.26 -5.34
CA SER A 107 0.45 -1.88 -5.10
C SER A 107 1.50 -1.45 -6.13
N GLU A 108 1.18 -1.42 -7.42
CA GLU A 108 2.10 -0.99 -8.47
C GLU A 108 2.46 0.50 -8.31
N PHE A 109 1.46 1.33 -7.98
CA PHE A 109 1.65 2.77 -7.80
C PHE A 109 2.44 3.10 -6.53
N SER A 110 2.06 2.56 -5.37
CA SER A 110 2.76 2.79 -4.10
C SER A 110 4.18 2.25 -4.13
N LEU A 111 4.42 1.09 -4.76
CA LEU A 111 5.75 0.54 -4.97
C LEU A 111 6.62 1.51 -5.79
N SER A 112 6.10 2.01 -6.91
CA SER A 112 6.81 2.96 -7.77
C SER A 112 7.22 4.22 -7.00
N LEU A 113 6.30 4.76 -6.18
CA LEU A 113 6.58 5.91 -5.33
C LEU A 113 7.64 5.60 -4.25
N LEU A 114 7.60 4.41 -3.62
CA LEU A 114 8.59 4.00 -2.62
C LEU A 114 9.99 3.85 -3.23
N ILE A 115 10.08 3.23 -4.42
CA ILE A 115 11.34 3.09 -5.15
C ILE A 115 11.92 4.47 -5.47
N LEU A 116 11.09 5.40 -5.94
CA LEU A 116 11.53 6.76 -6.26
C LEU A 116 11.91 7.56 -5.00
N ASN A 117 11.22 7.35 -3.88
CA ASN A 117 11.53 8.05 -2.64
C ASN A 117 12.83 7.56 -1.97
N GLN A 118 13.32 6.36 -2.31
CA GLN A 118 14.47 5.74 -1.65
C GLN A 118 15.76 6.57 -1.71
N ARG A 119 15.92 7.43 -2.72
CA ARG A 119 17.12 8.29 -2.86
C ARG A 119 17.05 9.58 -2.04
N GLN A 120 15.86 10.16 -1.92
CA GLN A 120 15.67 11.49 -1.35
C GLN A 120 15.12 11.44 0.08
N GLU A 121 14.43 10.35 0.44
CA GLU A 121 13.71 10.19 1.71
C GLU A 121 12.86 11.41 2.05
N ASP A 122 12.15 11.94 1.05
CA ASP A 122 11.37 13.15 1.20
C ASP A 122 10.19 12.91 2.16
N GLN A 123 10.09 13.76 3.18
CA GLN A 123 9.07 13.64 4.22
C GLN A 123 7.66 13.94 3.69
N MET A 124 7.52 14.86 2.73
CA MET A 124 6.20 15.18 2.15
C MET A 124 5.67 14.00 1.36
N LEU A 125 6.53 13.33 0.57
CA LEU A 125 6.15 12.12 -0.15
C LEU A 125 5.83 10.96 0.82
N THR A 126 6.63 10.80 1.87
CA THR A 126 6.39 9.79 2.94
C THR A 126 5.04 10.00 3.61
N ASN A 127 4.71 11.23 4.00
CA ASN A 127 3.41 11.58 4.58
C ASN A 127 2.25 11.32 3.62
N SER A 128 2.47 11.59 2.33
CA SER A 128 1.47 11.35 1.28
C SER A 128 1.22 9.86 1.06
N LEU A 129 2.28 9.05 1.09
CA LEU A 129 2.21 7.58 1.03
C LEU A 129 1.47 7.00 2.23
N TYR A 130 1.76 7.50 3.44
CA TYR A 130 1.02 7.10 4.65
C TYR A 130 -0.48 7.39 4.52
N ARG A 131 -0.84 8.60 4.07
CA ARG A 131 -2.25 8.98 3.84
C ARG A 131 -2.91 8.09 2.79
N LEU A 132 -2.22 7.81 1.69
CA LEU A 132 -2.72 6.93 0.63
C LEU A 132 -2.97 5.51 1.15
N LYS A 133 -2.01 4.95 1.91
CA LYS A 133 -2.15 3.63 2.55
C LYS A 133 -3.35 3.60 3.50
N SER A 134 -3.46 4.57 4.40
CA SER A 134 -4.56 4.64 5.37
C SER A 134 -5.93 4.61 4.68
N GLU A 135 -6.07 5.38 3.59
CA GLU A 135 -7.31 5.45 2.82
C GLU A 135 -7.59 4.18 2.02
N PHE A 136 -6.55 3.54 1.49
CA PHE A 136 -6.67 2.25 0.83
C PHE A 136 -7.09 1.13 1.81
N LEU A 137 -6.49 1.09 3.00
CA LEU A 137 -6.87 0.13 4.05
C LEU A 137 -8.31 0.36 4.52
N ASN A 138 -8.71 1.62 4.70
CA ASN A 138 -10.11 1.97 5.02
C ASN A 138 -11.07 1.52 3.92
N PHE A 139 -10.69 1.71 2.65
CA PHE A 139 -11.47 1.20 1.52
C PHE A 139 -11.65 -0.33 1.59
N LEU A 140 -10.58 -1.09 1.87
CA LEU A 140 -10.68 -2.54 2.02
C LEU A 140 -11.60 -2.96 3.18
N GLN A 141 -11.55 -2.25 4.31
CA GLN A 141 -12.44 -2.50 5.45
C GLN A 141 -13.91 -2.22 5.11
N ILE A 142 -14.21 -1.09 4.47
CA ILE A 142 -15.56 -0.76 4.01
C ILE A 142 -16.08 -1.84 3.05
N TYR A 143 -15.22 -2.29 2.12
CA TYR A 143 -15.58 -3.34 1.17
C TYR A 143 -15.82 -4.68 1.85
N GLN A 144 -14.96 -5.07 2.78
CA GLN A 144 -15.08 -6.29 3.57
C GLN A 144 -16.40 -6.32 4.36
N GLN A 145 -16.85 -5.19 4.92
CA GLN A 145 -18.12 -5.12 5.66
C GLN A 145 -19.34 -5.46 4.79
N LYS A 146 -19.26 -5.29 3.46
CA LYS A 146 -20.33 -5.63 2.52
C LYS A 146 -20.40 -7.11 2.15
N ILE A 147 -19.36 -7.89 2.45
CA ILE A 147 -19.35 -9.33 2.18
C ILE A 147 -20.26 -10.03 3.19
N LYS A 148 -21.21 -10.84 2.73
CA LYS A 148 -22.22 -11.47 3.60
C LYS A 148 -21.64 -12.52 4.55
N LEU A 149 -20.76 -13.37 4.04
CA LEU A 149 -20.20 -14.49 4.80
C LEU A 149 -18.95 -14.05 5.58
N ILE A 150 -18.90 -14.33 6.88
CA ILE A 150 -17.80 -13.93 7.77
C ILE A 150 -16.46 -14.54 7.32
N LYS A 151 -16.43 -15.85 7.03
CA LYS A 151 -15.26 -16.56 6.49
C LYS A 151 -14.63 -15.83 5.29
N ASN A 152 -15.50 -15.38 4.41
CA ASN A 152 -15.20 -14.75 3.15
C ASN A 152 -14.68 -13.31 3.28
N LYS A 153 -14.99 -12.64 4.40
CA LYS A 153 -14.41 -11.35 4.77
C LYS A 153 -12.91 -11.45 4.98
N PHE A 154 -12.46 -12.45 5.75
CA PHE A 154 -11.04 -12.65 6.00
C PHE A 154 -10.29 -13.10 4.75
N ILE A 155 -10.87 -14.04 3.98
CA ILE A 155 -10.29 -14.50 2.71
C ILE A 155 -10.08 -13.31 1.75
N PHE A 156 -11.06 -12.40 1.67
CA PHE A 156 -10.92 -11.19 0.87
C PHE A 156 -9.72 -10.35 1.32
N LEU A 157 -9.58 -10.05 2.61
CA LEU A 157 -8.44 -9.27 3.11
C LEU A 157 -7.10 -9.97 2.86
N ILE A 158 -7.01 -11.26 3.17
CA ILE A 158 -5.80 -12.07 2.96
C ILE A 158 -5.39 -12.03 1.48
N ASN A 159 -6.33 -12.22 0.56
CA ASN A 159 -6.06 -12.18 -0.88
C ASN A 159 -5.54 -10.81 -1.33
N ASN A 160 -6.10 -9.72 -0.80
CA ASN A 160 -5.65 -8.37 -1.14
C ASN A 160 -4.26 -8.07 -0.58
N TYR A 161 -3.99 -8.41 0.67
CA TYR A 161 -2.66 -8.21 1.26
C TYR A 161 -1.60 -9.07 0.59
N ASN A 162 -1.93 -10.34 0.29
CA ASN A 162 -1.02 -11.24 -0.41
C ASN A 162 -0.63 -10.69 -1.80
N LEU A 163 -1.58 -10.11 -2.54
CA LEU A 163 -1.28 -9.48 -3.83
C LEU A 163 -0.27 -8.32 -3.69
N ILE A 164 -0.39 -7.51 -2.62
CA ILE A 164 0.57 -6.42 -2.36
C ILE A 164 1.95 -6.99 -2.03
N LEU A 165 2.01 -8.02 -1.17
CA LEU A 165 3.27 -8.65 -0.76
C LEU A 165 4.00 -9.26 -1.96
N ILE A 166 3.30 -9.98 -2.85
CA ILE A 166 3.88 -10.56 -4.06
C ILE A 166 4.54 -9.47 -4.91
N ASN A 167 3.86 -8.33 -5.11
CA ASN A 167 4.41 -7.24 -5.91
C ASN A 167 5.63 -6.56 -5.25
N TYR A 168 5.70 -6.57 -3.92
CA TYR A 168 6.77 -5.92 -3.16
C TYR A 168 7.99 -6.84 -2.98
N GLN A 169 7.80 -8.15 -3.09
CA GLN A 169 8.80 -9.18 -2.79
C GLN A 169 10.11 -9.00 -3.57
N ASP A 170 10.03 -8.57 -4.82
CA ASP A 170 11.19 -8.37 -5.68
C ASP A 170 12.06 -7.16 -5.28
N TYR A 171 11.53 -6.25 -4.44
CA TYR A 171 12.14 -4.96 -4.10
C TYR A 171 12.52 -4.83 -2.62
N LEU A 172 12.63 -5.96 -1.91
CA LEU A 172 12.98 -6.00 -0.48
C LEU A 172 14.41 -5.56 -0.15
N ASN A 173 15.26 -5.38 -1.17
CA ASN A 173 16.57 -4.76 -1.04
C ASN A 173 16.49 -3.26 -0.67
N LEU A 174 15.35 -2.62 -0.90
CA LEU A 174 15.13 -1.21 -0.57
C LEU A 174 14.51 -1.08 0.83
N ASN A 175 15.13 -0.29 1.71
CA ASN A 175 14.72 -0.15 3.11
C ASN A 175 13.27 0.33 3.26
N LEU A 176 12.86 1.33 2.48
CA LEU A 176 11.50 1.88 2.56
C LEU A 176 10.45 0.83 2.15
N VAL A 177 10.75 0.04 1.11
CA VAL A 177 9.86 -1.04 0.65
C VAL A 177 9.79 -2.15 1.70
N LYS A 178 10.93 -2.52 2.30
CA LYS A 178 10.99 -3.53 3.35
C LYS A 178 10.15 -3.16 4.58
N VAL A 179 10.21 -1.90 5.02
CA VAL A 179 9.39 -1.42 6.15
C VAL A 179 7.90 -1.54 5.82
N GLU A 180 7.49 -1.09 4.64
CA GLU A 180 6.09 -1.21 4.20
C GLU A 180 5.65 -2.66 4.04
N TYR A 181 6.51 -3.53 3.52
CA TYR A 181 6.26 -4.97 3.41
C TYR A 181 5.96 -5.59 4.79
N GLN A 182 6.78 -5.32 5.80
CA GLN A 182 6.60 -5.86 7.16
C GLN A 182 5.27 -5.41 7.79
N ILE A 183 4.85 -4.17 7.52
CA ILE A 183 3.55 -3.68 7.99
C ILE A 183 2.43 -4.48 7.35
N ILE A 184 2.44 -4.66 6.02
CA ILE A 184 1.39 -5.42 5.33
C ILE A 184 1.43 -6.91 5.72
N GLU A 185 2.61 -7.49 5.94
CA GLU A 185 2.79 -8.86 6.40
C GLU A 185 2.19 -9.07 7.79
N SER A 186 2.40 -8.13 8.73
CA SER A 186 1.78 -8.20 10.04
C SER A 186 0.25 -8.16 9.97
N LEU A 187 -0.31 -7.31 9.10
CA LEU A 187 -1.77 -7.24 8.88
C LEU A 187 -2.32 -8.53 8.27
N LEU A 188 -1.59 -9.13 7.34
CA LEU A 188 -1.96 -10.42 6.75
C LEU A 188 -1.97 -11.52 7.80
N ASN A 189 -0.93 -11.62 8.63
CA ASN A 189 -0.83 -12.63 9.68
C ASN A 189 -1.95 -12.48 10.73
N GLN A 190 -2.27 -11.26 11.15
CA GLN A 190 -3.40 -10.99 12.04
C GLN A 190 -4.74 -11.51 11.45
N ASN A 191 -5.00 -11.24 10.17
CA ASN A 191 -6.23 -11.71 9.52
C ASN A 191 -6.25 -13.24 9.30
N ILE A 192 -5.10 -13.87 9.13
CA ILE A 192 -4.99 -15.34 9.09
C ILE A 192 -5.30 -15.94 10.47
N GLU A 193 -4.77 -15.36 11.55
CA GLU A 193 -5.06 -15.81 12.91
C GLU A 193 -6.56 -15.69 13.23
N GLU A 194 -7.17 -14.55 12.92
CA GLU A 194 -8.63 -14.35 13.09
C GLU A 194 -9.46 -15.33 12.26
N PHE A 195 -9.05 -15.61 11.01
CA PHE A 195 -9.69 -16.60 10.16
C PHE A 195 -9.61 -18.01 10.73
N ILE A 196 -8.44 -18.41 11.23
CA ILE A 196 -8.23 -19.73 11.84
C ILE A 196 -9.12 -19.88 13.07
N ASN A 197 -9.18 -18.85 13.93
CA ASN A 197 -10.02 -18.86 15.12
C ASN A 197 -11.50 -19.03 14.78
N GLU A 198 -11.99 -18.33 13.75
CA GLU A 198 -13.37 -18.48 13.27
C GLU A 198 -13.65 -19.87 12.69
N GLU A 199 -12.72 -20.46 11.93
CA GLU A 199 -12.85 -21.84 11.43
C GLU A 199 -12.83 -22.86 12.57
N ILE A 200 -12.00 -22.63 13.59
CA ILE A 200 -11.94 -23.50 14.77
C ILE A 200 -13.25 -23.42 15.54
N ASN A 201 -13.77 -22.22 15.81
CA ASN A 201 -15.04 -22.07 16.47
C ASN A 201 -16.16 -22.74 15.64
N TYR A 202 -16.29 -22.41 14.36
CA TYR A 202 -17.37 -22.96 13.54
C TYR A 202 -17.37 -24.49 13.46
N ASN A 203 -16.20 -25.13 13.31
CA ASN A 203 -16.11 -26.58 13.10
C ASN A 203 -15.87 -27.39 14.38
N PHE A 204 -15.30 -26.76 15.40
CA PHE A 204 -14.80 -27.41 16.61
C PHE A 204 -15.29 -26.74 17.90
N ASN A 205 -16.36 -25.94 17.86
CA ASN A 205 -16.98 -25.34 19.06
C ASN A 205 -17.20 -26.37 20.19
N ASP A 206 -17.66 -27.58 19.85
CA ASP A 206 -17.87 -28.65 20.83
C ASP A 206 -16.54 -29.13 21.46
N LEU A 207 -15.42 -29.07 20.73
CA LEU A 207 -14.09 -29.37 21.27
C LEU A 207 -13.52 -28.23 22.09
N VAL A 208 -13.71 -26.99 21.67
CA VAL A 208 -13.26 -25.82 22.43
C VAL A 208 -13.98 -25.78 23.78
N ALA A 209 -15.29 -26.02 23.79
CA ALA A 209 -16.08 -26.15 25.01
C ALA A 209 -15.67 -27.34 25.90
N LEU A 210 -15.17 -28.44 25.30
CA LEU A 210 -14.60 -29.58 26.02
C LEU A 210 -13.18 -29.31 26.53
N MET A 211 -12.42 -28.43 25.88
CA MET A 211 -11.02 -28.11 26.22
C MET A 211 -10.87 -26.96 27.21
N GLU A 212 -11.76 -25.96 27.22
CA GLU A 212 -11.79 -24.89 28.25
C GLU A 212 -11.71 -25.42 29.69
N PRO A 213 -12.53 -26.41 30.13
CA PRO A 213 -12.43 -26.97 31.48
C PRO A 213 -11.18 -27.84 31.73
N ILE A 214 -10.49 -28.28 30.67
CA ILE A 214 -9.22 -29.02 30.76
C ILE A 214 -8.04 -28.06 30.96
N ILE A 215 -8.07 -26.89 30.29
CA ILE A 215 -7.06 -25.82 30.44
C ILE A 215 -7.15 -25.17 31.83
N ASP A 216 -8.36 -25.07 32.40
CA ASP A 216 -8.61 -24.67 33.79
C ASP A 216 -8.25 -25.76 34.84
N GLY A 217 -7.68 -26.89 34.41
CA GLY A 217 -7.08 -27.90 35.27
C GLY A 217 -8.05 -28.83 36.01
N LYS A 218 -9.30 -28.98 35.55
CA LYS A 218 -10.35 -29.70 36.30
C LYS A 218 -10.60 -31.17 35.92
N ILE A 219 -10.01 -31.74 34.85
CA ILE A 219 -10.36 -33.11 34.39
C ILE A 219 -9.13 -33.92 33.92
N SER A 220 -9.06 -35.20 34.29
CA SER A 220 -8.01 -36.17 33.92
C SER A 220 -8.24 -36.82 32.54
N VAL A 221 -7.11 -37.15 31.89
CA VAL A 221 -6.95 -37.53 30.47
C VAL A 221 -7.71 -38.80 30.02
N GLU A 222 -8.26 -39.60 30.95
CA GLU A 222 -8.79 -40.94 30.66
C GLU A 222 -10.22 -40.96 30.06
N GLN A 223 -10.99 -39.86 30.12
CA GLN A 223 -12.32 -39.78 29.49
C GLN A 223 -12.29 -39.44 27.98
N ILE A 224 -11.10 -39.27 27.39
CA ILE A 224 -10.90 -38.58 26.10
C ILE A 224 -11.03 -39.51 24.85
N SER A 225 -11.17 -40.83 25.03
CA SER A 225 -11.20 -41.81 23.92
C SER A 225 -12.37 -41.63 22.93
N ALA A 226 -13.54 -41.19 23.40
CA ALA A 226 -14.70 -40.94 22.53
C ALA A 226 -14.59 -39.60 21.79
N GLY A 227 -14.03 -38.58 22.44
CA GLY A 227 -13.80 -37.25 21.87
C GLY A 227 -12.84 -37.31 20.70
N ILE A 228 -11.65 -37.92 20.88
CA ILE A 228 -10.61 -38.02 19.83
C ILE A 228 -11.12 -38.72 18.56
N LYS A 229 -12.01 -39.71 18.69
CA LYS A 229 -12.63 -40.36 17.51
C LYS A 229 -13.52 -39.41 16.72
N ILE A 230 -14.25 -38.52 17.39
CA ILE A 230 -15.09 -37.50 16.74
C ILE A 230 -14.19 -36.45 16.05
N ILE A 231 -13.08 -36.05 16.70
CA ILE A 231 -12.05 -35.15 16.15
C ILE A 231 -11.49 -35.69 14.84
N LEU A 232 -11.03 -36.95 14.84
CA LEU A 232 -10.47 -37.60 13.65
C LEU A 232 -11.50 -37.67 12.52
N ILE A 233 -12.78 -37.96 12.82
CA ILE A 233 -13.83 -38.03 11.81
C ILE A 233 -14.17 -36.65 11.23
N GLN A 234 -14.19 -35.58 12.04
CA GLN A 234 -14.43 -34.21 11.56
C GLN A 234 -13.26 -33.66 10.74
N ILE A 235 -12.02 -33.90 11.16
CA ILE A 235 -10.82 -33.53 10.39
C ILE A 235 -10.78 -34.28 9.06
N ILE A 236 -11.06 -35.59 9.06
CA ILE A 236 -11.13 -36.39 7.83
C ILE A 236 -12.25 -35.88 6.89
N LYS A 237 -13.41 -35.48 7.42
CA LYS A 237 -14.49 -34.88 6.60
C LYS A 237 -14.08 -33.52 6.00
N LEU A 238 -13.42 -32.65 6.76
CA LEU A 238 -12.95 -31.34 6.27
C LEU A 238 -11.87 -31.49 5.18
N ILE A 239 -10.97 -32.45 5.33
CA ILE A 239 -9.95 -32.76 4.31
C ILE A 239 -10.59 -33.32 3.04
N ILE A 240 -11.59 -34.20 3.16
CA ILE A 240 -12.28 -34.81 2.00
C ILE A 240 -13.15 -33.79 1.25
N ILE A 241 -13.76 -32.82 1.95
CA ILE A 241 -14.65 -31.82 1.34
C ILE A 241 -13.87 -30.69 0.65
N ASN A 242 -12.70 -30.28 1.18
CA ASN A 242 -11.89 -29.21 0.57
C ASN A 242 -10.98 -29.68 -0.58
N PHE A 243 -10.88 -30.99 -0.84
CA PHE A 243 -10.12 -31.57 -1.96
C PHE A 243 -10.99 -32.04 -3.15
N ARG A 244 -12.25 -31.60 -3.22
CA ARG A 244 -13.14 -31.80 -4.36
C ARG A 244 -13.67 -30.47 -4.87
#